data_AF-A0A7D9INM6-F1
#
_entry.id   AF-A0A7D9INM6-F1
#
_cell.length_a   1.000
_cell.length_b   1.000
_cell.length_c   1.000
_cell.angle_alpha   90.00
_cell.angle_beta   90.00
_cell.angle_gamma   90.00
#
_symmetry.space_group_name_H-M   'P 1'
#
loop_
_entity.id
_entity.type
_entity.pdbx_description
1 polymer ?
#
loop_
_entity_poly.entity_id
_entity_poly.type
_entity_poly.pdbx_seq_one_letter_code
_entity_poly.pdbx_strand_id
1 'polypeptide(L)'
;MEILANVLQQVALSCCGEQLVSITENVGRTTSCSPGCLVNPCQNGGSHESLFPTDYTKRRFKCNCPMGYGGNLCQDVVKSCRGYINGKRVPGLYMVFDDNMNPFDVFCEFDLNSTMTWTLIQSYELRKKGLFFRKVLNLSFSVDENTPRWDAYRLSKPRMQSIQKDSSKF
;
A
#
# COMPACT_ATOMS: atom_id res chain seq x y z
N MET A 1 -34.12 -15.16 32.27
CA MET A 1 -33.89 -15.75 30.94
C MET A 1 -33.87 -14.62 29.92
N GLU A 2 -32.66 -14.37 29.42
CA GLU A 2 -32.20 -13.92 28.07
C GLU A 2 -33.02 -12.95 27.18
N ILE A 3 -32.52 -11.72 26.90
CA ILE A 3 -31.72 -11.13 25.75
C ILE A 3 -32.54 -10.98 24.42
N LEU A 4 -32.62 -9.87 23.63
CA LEU A 4 -31.69 -8.89 23.00
C LEU A 4 -32.48 -7.63 22.53
N ALA A 5 -32.10 -6.37 22.82
CA ALA A 5 -31.06 -5.49 22.25
C ALA A 5 -31.34 -4.96 20.82
N ASN A 6 -31.58 -3.63 20.69
CA ASN A 6 -31.27 -2.81 19.51
C ASN A 6 -31.41 -1.30 19.80
N VAL A 7 -30.28 -0.59 19.98
CA VAL A 7 -30.17 0.88 19.90
C VAL A 7 -28.95 1.15 19.02
N LEU A 8 -29.14 1.77 17.85
CA LEU A 8 -28.08 2.25 16.96
C LEU A 8 -28.09 3.78 17.01
N GLN A 9 -27.39 4.36 17.99
CA GLN A 9 -27.03 5.77 18.01
C GLN A 9 -25.70 5.91 17.27
N GLN A 10 -25.69 6.61 16.13
CA GLN A 10 -24.47 7.01 15.45
C GLN A 10 -23.76 8.08 16.31
N VAL A 11 -22.79 7.66 17.12
CA VAL A 11 -21.90 8.60 17.82
C VAL A 11 -20.88 9.12 16.81
N ALA A 12 -21.02 10.37 16.41
CA ALA A 12 -19.94 11.10 15.75
C ALA A 12 -18.83 11.32 16.79
N LEU A 13 -17.73 10.57 16.66
CA LEU A 13 -16.54 10.74 17.48
C LEU A 13 -15.75 11.96 16.98
N SER A 14 -15.62 12.99 17.81
CA SER A 14 -14.65 14.07 17.64
C SER A 14 -13.63 14.00 18.79
N CYS A 15 -12.34 13.87 18.48
CA CYS A 15 -11.28 13.81 19.49
C CYS A 15 -11.03 15.19 20.12
N CYS A 16 -11.01 15.25 21.45
CA CYS A 16 -10.50 16.35 22.26
C CYS A 16 -9.52 15.74 23.30
N GLY A 17 -8.22 15.69 22.99
CA GLY A 17 -7.20 15.09 23.87
C GLY A 17 -7.14 13.55 23.84
N GLU A 18 -6.51 12.95 24.86
CA GLU A 18 -6.36 11.48 25.03
C GLU A 18 -7.66 10.74 25.43
N GLN A 19 -8.81 11.41 25.43
CA GLN A 19 -10.10 10.79 25.76
C GLN A 19 -11.16 11.02 24.68
N LEU A 20 -11.95 9.98 24.45
CA LEU A 20 -13.16 10.01 23.61
C LEU A 20 -14.27 10.72 24.38
N VAL A 21 -14.84 11.80 23.82
CA VAL A 21 -15.99 12.51 24.40
C VAL A 21 -17.19 12.39 23.47
N SER A 22 -18.34 12.00 24.04
CA SER A 22 -19.64 11.96 23.38
C SER A 22 -20.27 13.36 23.32
N ILE A 23 -20.59 13.84 22.13
CA ILE A 23 -21.32 15.09 21.93
C ILE A 23 -22.83 14.85 22.05
N THR A 24 -23.45 15.37 23.11
CA THR A 24 -24.90 15.53 23.23
C THR A 24 -25.29 16.99 22.93
N GLU A 25 -26.44 17.17 22.30
CA GLU A 25 -26.84 18.33 21.51
C GLU A 25 -26.97 19.67 22.27
N ASN A 26 -26.59 20.74 21.56
CA ASN A 26 -27.00 22.15 21.67
C ASN A 26 -26.71 22.91 22.97
N VAL A 27 -25.78 23.88 22.89
CA VAL A 27 -26.03 25.34 22.98
C VAL A 27 -24.69 26.07 23.05
N GLY A 28 -24.49 27.00 22.10
CA GLY A 28 -23.72 28.25 22.24
C GLY A 28 -22.51 28.28 23.17
N ARG A 29 -21.37 27.79 22.70
CA ARG A 29 -20.07 28.35 23.09
C ARG A 29 -19.14 28.20 21.89
N THR A 30 -18.61 29.31 21.41
CA THR A 30 -17.46 29.34 20.51
C THR A 30 -16.27 28.73 21.25
N THR A 31 -16.24 27.41 21.37
CA THR A 31 -15.00 26.68 21.52
C THR A 31 -14.28 26.87 20.19
N SER A 32 -13.48 27.93 20.14
CA SER A 32 -12.32 27.99 19.27
C SER A 32 -11.59 26.67 19.50
N CYS A 33 -11.83 25.70 18.64
CA CYS A 33 -10.94 24.58 18.48
C CYS A 33 -9.67 25.22 17.90
N SER A 34 -8.76 25.68 18.78
CA SER A 34 -7.43 26.05 18.33
C SER A 34 -6.87 24.84 17.57
N PRO A 35 -6.28 25.04 16.39
CA PRO A 35 -6.07 23.99 15.38
C PRO A 35 -4.97 23.03 15.85
N GLY A 36 -5.33 22.12 16.75
CA GLY A 36 -4.40 21.30 17.52
C GLY A 36 -4.46 19.81 17.19
N CYS A 37 -5.12 19.41 16.10
CA CYS A 37 -5.01 18.06 15.56
C CYS A 37 -4.32 18.10 14.20
N LEU A 38 -3.11 18.66 14.17
CA LEU A 38 -2.21 18.56 13.02
C LEU A 38 -1.36 17.28 13.11
N VAL A 39 -1.86 16.22 13.74
CA VAL A 39 -1.16 14.93 13.74
C VAL A 39 -1.55 14.23 12.45
N ASN A 40 -0.62 14.21 11.51
CA ASN A 40 -0.74 13.45 10.29
C ASN A 40 -0.99 11.97 10.63
N PRO A 41 -2.17 11.39 10.29
CA PRO A 41 -2.50 10.02 10.63
C PRO A 41 -1.77 8.99 9.75
N CYS A 42 -1.10 9.44 8.69
CA CYS A 42 -0.36 8.61 7.77
C CYS A 42 0.96 8.16 8.42
N GLN A 43 1.22 6.86 8.41
CA GLN A 43 2.43 6.23 8.94
C GLN A 43 3.56 6.27 7.90
N ASN A 44 4.76 5.84 8.31
CA ASN A 44 5.92 5.65 7.43
C ASN A 44 6.27 6.85 6.55
N GLY A 45 6.05 8.08 7.05
CA GLY A 45 6.34 9.31 6.32
C GLY A 45 5.33 9.66 5.22
N GLY A 46 4.16 9.02 5.18
CA GLY A 46 3.07 9.40 4.28
C GLY A 46 2.56 10.81 4.53
N SER A 47 2.07 11.49 3.50
CA SER A 47 1.53 12.85 3.63
C SER A 47 -0.01 12.84 3.66
N HIS A 48 -0.60 13.65 4.53
CA HIS A 48 -2.03 13.84 4.63
C HIS A 48 -2.58 14.71 3.49
N GLU A 49 -3.67 14.28 2.87
CA GLU A 49 -4.45 15.06 1.91
C GLU A 49 -5.92 15.12 2.35
N SER A 50 -6.40 16.33 2.66
CA SER A 50 -7.80 16.57 3.01
C SER A 50 -8.71 16.36 1.80
N LEU A 51 -9.85 15.71 2.01
CA LEU A 51 -10.90 15.52 1.02
C LEU A 51 -12.19 16.17 1.53
N PHE A 52 -12.96 16.78 0.62
CA PHE A 52 -14.24 17.41 0.94
C PHE A 52 -15.38 16.71 0.20
N PRO A 53 -15.69 15.45 0.53
CA PRO A 53 -16.78 14.72 -0.12
C PRO A 53 -18.14 15.30 0.27
N THR A 54 -19.07 15.32 -0.68
CA THR A 54 -20.48 15.64 -0.44
C THR A 54 -21.23 14.52 0.30
N ASP A 55 -20.74 13.29 0.18
CA ASP A 55 -21.24 12.11 0.86
C ASP A 55 -20.50 11.89 2.19
N TYR A 56 -21.22 12.06 3.30
CA TYR A 56 -20.68 11.98 4.65
C TYR A 56 -20.26 10.56 5.09
N THR A 57 -20.61 9.53 4.33
CA THR A 57 -20.14 8.15 4.58
C THR A 57 -18.71 7.92 4.07
N LYS A 58 -18.21 8.81 3.21
CA LYS A 58 -16.84 8.73 2.67
C LYS A 58 -15.84 9.35 3.62
N ARG A 59 -14.62 8.82 3.56
CA ARG A 59 -13.49 9.39 4.32
C ARG A 59 -13.21 10.82 3.87
N ARG A 60 -12.87 11.67 4.85
CA ARG A 60 -12.54 13.08 4.65
C ARG A 60 -11.06 13.35 4.43
N PHE A 61 -10.26 12.30 4.30
CA PHE A 61 -8.84 12.40 3.97
C PHE A 61 -8.37 11.14 3.26
N LYS A 62 -7.22 11.25 2.60
CA LYS A 62 -6.42 10.11 2.14
C LYS A 62 -4.95 10.35 2.48
N CYS A 63 -4.18 9.27 2.47
CA CYS A 63 -2.74 9.31 2.64
C CYS A 63 -2.05 9.12 1.28
N ASN A 64 -1.09 9.98 0.96
CA ASN A 64 -0.16 9.74 -0.14
C ASN A 64 1.06 9.01 0.43
N CYS A 65 1.20 7.73 0.10
CA CYS A 65 2.24 6.88 0.65
C CYS A 65 3.55 7.02 -0.13
N PRO A 66 4.71 7.03 0.56
CA PRO A 66 6.00 6.93 -0.09
C PRO A 66 6.17 5.53 -0.70
N MET A 67 7.12 5.42 -1.62
CA MET A 67 7.48 4.11 -2.19
C MET A 67 7.94 3.15 -1.09
N GLY A 68 7.55 1.89 -1.24
CA GLY A 68 7.76 0.80 -0.29
C GLY A 68 6.59 0.60 0.68
N TYR A 69 5.63 1.54 0.73
CA TYR A 69 4.54 1.52 1.69
C TYR A 69 3.16 1.65 1.02
N GLY A 70 2.16 1.02 1.62
CA GLY A 70 0.81 0.95 1.10
C GLY A 70 -0.23 0.89 2.22
N GLY A 71 -1.48 0.66 1.82
CA GLY A 71 -2.62 0.70 2.73
C GLY A 71 -3.21 2.10 2.89
N ASN A 72 -4.28 2.17 3.67
CA ASN A 72 -5.07 3.41 3.83
C ASN A 72 -4.33 4.50 4.62
N LEU A 73 -3.45 4.08 5.52
CA LEU A 73 -2.64 4.94 6.39
C LEU A 73 -1.14 4.74 6.12
N CYS A 74 -0.75 4.15 4.98
CA CYS A 74 0.64 3.80 4.68
C CYS A 74 1.27 2.83 5.70
N GLN A 75 0.46 2.06 6.42
CA GLN A 75 0.90 1.17 7.49
C GLN A 75 1.46 -0.17 6.98
N ASP A 76 1.17 -0.52 5.72
CA ASP A 76 1.55 -1.79 5.15
C ASP A 76 2.90 -1.67 4.43
N VAL A 77 3.79 -2.64 4.65
CA VAL A 77 5.03 -2.78 3.88
C VAL A 77 4.71 -3.53 2.58
N VAL A 78 5.09 -2.95 1.44
CA VAL A 78 4.76 -3.49 0.13
C VAL A 78 5.76 -4.56 -0.29
N LYS A 79 5.27 -5.77 -0.63
CA LYS A 79 6.10 -6.90 -1.09
C LYS A 79 6.06 -7.10 -2.60
N SER A 80 5.01 -6.63 -3.27
CA SER A 80 4.83 -6.71 -4.73
C SER A 80 4.05 -5.50 -5.25
N CYS A 81 3.93 -5.37 -6.57
CA CYS A 81 3.14 -4.29 -7.19
C CYS A 81 1.67 -4.24 -6.72
N ARG A 82 1.16 -5.34 -6.15
CA ARG A 82 -0.16 -5.41 -5.53
C ARG A 82 -0.37 -4.41 -4.41
N GLY A 83 0.65 -4.14 -3.59
CA GLY A 83 0.52 -3.20 -2.47
C GLY A 83 0.26 -1.75 -2.89
N TYR A 84 0.46 -1.42 -4.17
CA TYR A 84 0.21 -0.09 -4.73
C TYR A 84 -1.19 0.10 -5.32
N ILE A 85 -2.11 -0.86 -5.14
CA ILE A 85 -3.46 -0.80 -5.73
C ILE A 85 -4.25 0.46 -5.34
N ASN A 86 -4.06 0.96 -4.11
CA ASN A 86 -4.72 2.17 -3.59
C ASN A 86 -3.92 3.45 -3.85
N GLY A 87 -2.73 3.32 -4.45
CA GLY A 87 -1.82 4.43 -4.74
C GLY A 87 -1.86 4.84 -6.22
N LYS A 88 -0.76 5.45 -6.67
CA LYS A 88 -0.59 5.83 -8.08
C LYS A 88 -0.30 4.59 -8.92
N ARG A 89 -1.22 4.27 -9.85
CA ARG A 89 -1.15 3.12 -10.76
C ARG A 89 -0.59 3.50 -12.13
N VAL A 90 0.69 3.87 -12.18
CA VAL A 90 1.39 4.23 -13.43
C VAL A 90 2.49 3.20 -13.69
N PRO A 91 2.62 2.63 -14.90
CA PRO A 91 3.70 1.68 -15.17
C PRO A 91 5.10 2.29 -14.93
N GLY A 92 6.00 1.53 -14.30
CA GLY A 92 7.33 2.05 -13.98
C GLY A 92 8.06 1.26 -12.90
N LEU A 93 9.16 1.83 -12.41
CA LEU A 93 9.93 1.27 -11.29
C LEU A 93 9.29 1.66 -9.95
N TYR A 94 9.15 0.67 -9.07
CA TYR A 94 8.66 0.83 -7.71
C TYR A 94 9.55 0.05 -6.74
N MET A 95 9.78 0.63 -5.57
CA MET A 95 10.48 -0.04 -4.48
C MET A 95 9.54 -1.01 -3.76
N VAL A 96 10.00 -2.21 -3.45
CA VAL A 96 9.31 -3.21 -2.62
C VAL A 96 10.28 -3.81 -1.63
N PHE A 97 9.79 -4.54 -0.65
CA PHE A 97 10.63 -5.19 0.37
C PHE A 97 10.59 -6.71 0.25
N ASP A 98 11.72 -7.37 0.48
CA ASP A 98 11.77 -8.81 0.63
C ASP A 98 11.35 -9.25 2.06
N ASP A 99 11.31 -10.55 2.33
CA ASP A 99 10.92 -11.09 3.63
C ASP A 99 11.84 -10.64 4.79
N ASN A 100 13.08 -10.24 4.48
CA ASN A 100 14.05 -9.75 5.46
C ASN A 100 14.00 -8.22 5.61
N MET A 101 13.01 -7.55 5.02
CA MET A 101 12.86 -6.09 4.98
C MET A 101 13.98 -5.37 4.21
N ASN A 102 14.65 -6.05 3.27
CA ASN A 102 15.56 -5.37 2.37
C ASN A 102 14.76 -4.76 1.21
N PRO A 103 14.96 -3.46 0.90
CA PRO A 103 14.32 -2.83 -0.25
C PRO A 103 14.97 -3.29 -1.56
N PHE A 104 14.17 -3.38 -2.61
CA PHE A 104 14.62 -3.57 -3.99
C PHE A 104 13.61 -3.04 -5.00
N ASP A 105 14.08 -2.67 -6.17
CA ASP A 105 13.22 -2.13 -7.23
C ASP A 105 12.68 -3.22 -8.13
N VAL A 106 11.41 -3.07 -8.53
CA VAL A 106 10.73 -3.92 -9.50
C VAL A 106 10.00 -3.07 -10.53
N PHE A 107 9.82 -3.59 -11.73
CA PHE A 107 8.91 -2.97 -12.69
C PHE A 107 7.48 -3.40 -12.41
N CYS A 108 6.59 -2.42 -12.24
CA CYS A 108 5.17 -2.61 -12.07
C CYS A 108 4.39 -2.24 -13.31
N GLU A 109 3.42 -3.08 -13.65
CA GLU A 109 2.40 -2.81 -14.64
C GLU A 109 1.02 -2.91 -13.98
N PHE A 110 0.09 -2.03 -14.38
CA PHE A 110 -1.24 -1.94 -13.81
C PHE A 110 -2.28 -1.93 -14.93
N ASP A 111 -3.32 -2.76 -14.78
CA ASP A 111 -4.48 -2.68 -15.65
C ASP A 111 -5.40 -1.56 -15.16
N LEU A 112 -5.59 -0.52 -15.96
CA LEU A 112 -6.42 0.63 -15.60
C LEU A 112 -7.92 0.29 -15.50
N ASN A 113 -8.35 -0.81 -16.11
CA ASN A 113 -9.75 -1.24 -16.16
C ASN A 113 -10.09 -2.27 -15.07
N SER A 114 -9.10 -2.77 -14.34
CA SER A 114 -9.31 -3.78 -13.29
C SER A 114 -8.39 -3.52 -12.09
N THR A 115 -8.41 -4.43 -11.11
CA THR A 115 -7.48 -4.45 -9.99
C THR A 115 -6.22 -5.26 -10.26
N MET A 116 -6.06 -5.75 -11.50
CA MET A 116 -4.92 -6.58 -11.88
C MET A 116 -3.63 -5.75 -11.97
N THR A 117 -2.54 -6.37 -11.53
CA THR A 117 -1.21 -5.77 -11.47
C THR A 117 -0.16 -6.85 -11.59
N TRP A 118 0.95 -6.51 -12.24
CA TRP A 118 2.04 -7.42 -12.51
C TRP A 118 3.34 -6.88 -11.93
N THR A 119 4.12 -7.79 -11.35
CA THR A 119 5.48 -7.52 -10.88
C THR A 119 6.44 -8.28 -11.79
N LEU A 120 7.34 -7.57 -12.46
CA LEU A 120 8.34 -8.22 -13.32
C LEU A 120 9.38 -8.95 -12.45
N ILE A 121 9.51 -10.27 -12.65
CA ILE A 121 10.50 -11.11 -11.94
C ILE A 121 11.68 -11.55 -12.81
N GLN A 122 11.54 -11.51 -14.14
CA GLN A 122 12.56 -11.91 -15.10
C GLN A 122 12.29 -11.28 -16.48
N SER A 123 13.33 -10.79 -17.15
CA SER A 123 13.33 -10.33 -18.55
C SER A 123 14.68 -10.60 -19.20
N TYR A 124 14.70 -10.92 -20.50
CA TYR A 124 15.95 -11.05 -21.24
C TYR A 124 15.76 -10.92 -22.75
N GLU A 125 16.77 -10.39 -23.43
CA GLU A 125 16.84 -10.45 -24.89
C GLU A 125 17.04 -11.88 -25.38
N LEU A 126 16.45 -12.21 -26.53
CA LEU A 126 16.56 -13.55 -27.12
C LEU A 126 18.02 -14.01 -27.32
N ARG A 127 18.94 -13.08 -27.66
CA ARG A 127 20.39 -13.37 -27.78
C ARG A 127 21.05 -13.83 -26.46
N LYS A 128 20.46 -13.48 -25.31
CA LYS A 128 20.91 -13.89 -23.97
C LYS A 128 20.18 -15.13 -23.45
N LYS A 129 19.33 -15.78 -24.27
CA LYS A 129 18.57 -17.00 -23.89
C LYS A 129 19.42 -18.06 -23.19
N GLY A 130 20.68 -18.26 -23.60
CA GLY A 130 21.58 -19.23 -22.98
C GLY A 130 21.78 -19.04 -21.48
N LEU A 131 21.73 -17.79 -20.99
CA LEU A 131 21.88 -17.45 -19.57
C LEU A 131 20.65 -17.84 -18.74
N PHE A 132 19.45 -17.83 -19.34
CA PHE A 132 18.18 -18.00 -18.64
C PHE A 132 17.50 -19.36 -18.88
N PHE A 133 17.67 -19.96 -20.07
CA PHE A 133 16.90 -21.13 -20.53
C PHE A 133 17.05 -22.37 -19.65
N ARG A 134 18.19 -22.54 -18.97
CA ARG A 134 18.45 -23.68 -18.06
C ARG A 134 18.20 -23.34 -16.58
N LYS A 135 17.77 -22.12 -16.29
CA LYS A 135 17.60 -21.63 -14.92
C LYS A 135 16.11 -21.66 -14.58
N VAL A 136 15.64 -22.78 -14.05
CA VAL A 136 14.26 -22.88 -13.51
C VAL A 136 14.05 -21.86 -12.39
N LEU A 137 12.81 -21.40 -12.16
CA LEU A 137 12.51 -20.39 -11.13
C LEU A 137 12.81 -20.89 -9.69
N ASN A 138 12.85 -22.21 -9.47
CA ASN A 138 13.19 -22.81 -8.17
C ASN A 138 14.71 -22.83 -7.87
N LEU A 139 15.55 -22.47 -8.84
CA LEU A 139 16.99 -22.31 -8.65
C LEU A 139 17.30 -20.87 -8.23
N SER A 140 18.03 -20.70 -7.13
CA SER A 140 18.53 -19.38 -6.74
C SER A 140 19.58 -18.91 -7.74
N PHE A 141 19.18 -17.96 -8.57
CA PHE A 141 20.01 -17.34 -9.59
C PHE A 141 19.43 -15.96 -9.88
N SER A 142 20.20 -14.90 -9.67
CA SER A 142 19.84 -13.51 -9.97
C SER A 142 20.67 -12.96 -11.12
N VAL A 143 20.10 -11.99 -11.84
CA VAL A 143 20.77 -11.19 -12.87
C VAL A 143 20.27 -9.76 -12.69
N ASP A 144 21.17 -8.81 -12.41
CA ASP A 144 20.83 -7.38 -12.20
C ASP A 144 19.63 -7.16 -11.25
N GLU A 145 19.49 -7.96 -10.18
CA GLU A 145 18.26 -7.99 -9.35
C GLU A 145 17.95 -6.70 -8.57
N ASN A 146 18.92 -5.79 -8.45
CA ASN A 146 18.76 -4.47 -7.82
C ASN A 146 18.68 -3.34 -8.87
N THR A 147 18.72 -3.67 -10.16
CA THR A 147 18.70 -2.68 -11.24
C THR A 147 17.94 -3.28 -12.41
N PRO A 148 16.60 -3.27 -12.38
CA PRO A 148 15.80 -3.91 -13.42
C PRO A 148 16.09 -3.32 -14.80
N ARG A 149 16.62 -4.16 -15.71
CA ARG A 149 16.86 -3.83 -17.12
C ARG A 149 16.12 -4.80 -18.03
N TRP A 150 15.57 -4.29 -19.13
CA TRP A 150 14.83 -5.11 -20.09
C TRP A 150 15.70 -6.17 -20.76
N ASP A 151 16.98 -5.87 -20.98
CA ASP A 151 17.86 -6.72 -21.76
C ASP A 151 18.37 -7.96 -21.00
N ALA A 152 18.51 -7.85 -19.68
CA ALA A 152 18.82 -8.97 -18.78
C ALA A 152 18.48 -8.59 -17.34
N TYR A 153 17.50 -9.28 -16.77
CA TYR A 153 17.07 -9.08 -15.39
C TYR A 153 16.43 -10.36 -14.87
N ARG A 154 16.71 -10.69 -13.61
CA ARG A 154 16.08 -11.77 -12.88
C ARG A 154 16.28 -11.60 -11.39
N LEU A 155 15.19 -11.70 -10.65
CA LEU A 155 15.23 -11.77 -9.19
C LEU A 155 15.78 -13.10 -8.69
N SER A 156 16.48 -13.06 -7.56
CA SER A 156 16.83 -14.27 -6.83
C SER A 156 15.58 -15.04 -6.36
N LYS A 157 15.75 -16.34 -6.10
CA LYS A 157 14.65 -17.20 -5.62
C LYS A 157 13.98 -16.64 -4.35
N PRO A 158 14.70 -16.20 -3.30
CA PRO A 158 14.05 -15.67 -2.10
C PRO A 158 13.15 -14.45 -2.38
N ARG A 159 13.57 -13.54 -3.26
CA ARG A 159 12.75 -12.37 -3.64
C ARG A 159 11.52 -12.76 -4.45
N MET A 160 11.66 -13.70 -5.39
CA MET A 160 10.50 -14.24 -6.12
C MET A 160 9.51 -14.93 -5.17
N GLN A 161 10.00 -15.63 -4.15
CA GLN A 161 9.14 -16.25 -3.13
C GLN A 161 8.45 -15.21 -2.24
N SER A 162 9.13 -14.12 -1.88
CA SER A 162 8.51 -13.02 -1.14
C SER A 162 7.36 -12.39 -1.93
N ILE A 163 7.57 -12.11 -3.22
CA ILE A 163 6.52 -11.63 -4.14
C ILE A 163 5.40 -12.66 -4.29
N GLN A 164 5.73 -13.95 -4.38
CA GLN A 164 4.75 -15.04 -4.51
C GLN A 164 3.79 -15.11 -3.33
N LYS A 165 4.27 -14.91 -2.10
CA LYS A 165 3.42 -14.89 -0.89
C LYS A 165 2.37 -13.77 -0.91
N ASP A 166 2.68 -12.65 -1.56
CA ASP A 166 1.79 -11.49 -1.69
C ASP A 166 0.89 -11.56 -2.96
N SER A 167 1.07 -12.58 -3.79
CA SER A 167 0.37 -12.72 -5.07
C SER A 167 -0.87 -13.60 -4.96
N SER A 168 -2.00 -13.16 -5.53
CA SER A 168 -3.27 -13.93 -5.51
C SER A 168 -3.42 -14.94 -6.66
N LYS A 169 -2.44 -14.99 -7.57
CA LYS A 169 -2.41 -15.87 -8.73
C LYS A 169 -0.96 -16.34 -8.91
N PHE A 170 -0.72 -17.63 -8.70
CA PHE A 170 0.51 -18.33 -9.05
C PHE A 170 0.14 -19.69 -9.63
#